data_AF-A0A2V6QP70-F1
#
_entry.id   AF-A0A2V6QP70-F1
#
_cell.length_a   1.000
_cell.length_b   1.000
_cell.length_c   1.000
_cell.angle_alpha   90.00
_cell.angle_beta   90.00
_cell.angle_gamma   90.00
#
_symmetry.space_group_name_H-M   'P 1'
#
loop_
_entity.id
_entity.type
_entity.pdbx_description
1 polymer ?
#
loop_
_entity_poly.entity_id
_entity_poly.type
_entity_poly.pdbx_seq_one_letter_code
_entity_poly.pdbx_strand_id
1 'polypeptide(L)'
;MATALEWLATLSAGLFAGAALYVSLVEHPARVGLGPRAAVDEFRPSYRRGAALQAPLGVLGGAAGIARWATGGCAAWLVGGLALGALVPFTLVVIVPTNTRLLDPRLDAASSEATTLLRRWGRLHGVRTVVSLAVFAGFVALLVW
;
A
#
# COMPACT_ATOMS: atom_id res chain seq x y z
N MET A 1 0.99 23.51 -14.94
CA MET A 1 -0.02 22.58 -14.36
C MET A 1 0.27 21.13 -14.72
N ALA A 2 0.43 20.77 -16.00
CA ALA A 2 0.71 19.39 -16.44
C ALA A 2 1.90 18.73 -15.72
N THR A 3 3.07 19.39 -15.73
CA THR A 3 4.29 18.89 -15.06
C THR A 3 4.11 18.67 -13.56
N ALA A 4 3.35 19.55 -12.88
CA ALA A 4 3.09 19.41 -11.45
C ALA A 4 2.25 18.15 -11.14
N LEU A 5 1.27 17.81 -12.00
CA LEU A 5 0.46 16.60 -11.84
C LEU A 5 1.30 15.33 -12.07
N GLU A 6 2.18 15.34 -13.07
CA GLU A 6 3.08 14.22 -13.37
C GLU A 6 4.03 13.93 -12.20
N TRP A 7 4.67 14.98 -11.67
CA TRP A 7 5.54 14.86 -10.49
C TRP A 7 4.77 14.44 -9.24
N LEU A 8 3.60 15.01 -8.98
CA LEU A 8 2.80 14.64 -7.81
C LEU A 8 2.35 13.17 -7.87
N ALA A 9 1.91 12.71 -9.04
CA ALA A 9 1.54 11.32 -9.28
C ALA A 9 2.73 10.38 -9.04
N THR A 10 3.88 10.71 -9.63
CA THR A 10 5.09 9.88 -9.56
C THR A 10 5.68 9.82 -8.16
N LEU A 11 5.84 10.98 -7.49
CA LEU A 11 6.38 11.05 -6.14
C LEU A 11 5.47 10.31 -5.14
N SER A 12 4.16 10.47 -5.26
CA SER A 12 3.19 9.76 -4.41
C SER A 12 3.26 8.25 -4.63
N ALA A 13 3.32 7.80 -5.89
CA ALA A 13 3.48 6.39 -6.24
C ALA A 13 4.80 5.82 -5.71
N GLY A 14 5.91 6.56 -5.83
CA GLY A 14 7.23 6.14 -5.34
C GLY A 14 7.29 6.00 -3.83
N LEU A 15 6.76 6.98 -3.08
CA LEU A 15 6.68 6.90 -1.62
C LEU A 15 5.78 5.74 -1.17
N PHE A 16 4.64 5.55 -1.82
CA PHE A 16 3.74 4.42 -1.53
C PHE A 16 4.45 3.09 -1.79
N ALA A 17 5.06 2.93 -2.97
CA ALA A 17 5.73 1.71 -3.40
C ALA A 17 6.93 1.39 -2.51
N GLY A 18 7.75 2.39 -2.16
CA GLY A 18 8.88 2.23 -1.24
C GLY A 18 8.43 1.76 0.15
N ALA A 19 7.39 2.39 0.71
CA ALA A 19 6.81 1.95 1.98
C ALA A 19 6.26 0.52 1.89
N ALA A 20 5.53 0.18 0.83
CA ALA A 20 4.98 -1.16 0.63
C ALA A 20 6.08 -2.22 0.41
N LEU A 21 7.18 -1.85 -0.25
CA LEU A 21 8.33 -2.71 -0.46
C LEU A 21 9.04 -3.00 0.87
N TYR A 22 9.31 -1.97 1.67
CA TYR A 22 9.89 -2.11 3.00
C TYR A 22 9.03 -3.00 3.89
N VAL A 23 7.71 -2.78 3.90
CA VAL A 23 6.79 -3.59 4.70
C VAL A 23 6.83 -5.05 4.28
N SER A 24 6.77 -5.34 2.97
CA SER A 24 6.71 -6.72 2.46
C SER A 24 8.02 -7.49 2.61
N LEU A 25 9.17 -6.83 2.42
CA LEU A 25 10.48 -7.51 2.39
C LEU A 25 11.25 -7.44 3.71
N VAL A 26 10.99 -6.43 4.54
CA VAL A 26 11.78 -6.15 5.74
C VAL A 26 10.92 -6.24 6.99
N GLU A 27 9.95 -5.33 7.14
CA GLU A 27 9.18 -5.19 8.37
C GLU A 27 8.38 -6.45 8.69
N HIS A 28 7.60 -6.96 7.73
CA HIS A 28 6.69 -8.07 7.98
C HIS A 28 7.44 -9.39 8.20
N PRO A 29 8.44 -9.78 7.40
CA PRO A 29 9.26 -10.96 7.67
C PRO A 29 9.96 -10.91 9.03
N ALA A 30 10.55 -9.75 9.39
CA ALA A 30 11.18 -9.58 10.70
C ALA A 30 10.14 -9.69 11.83
N ARG A 31 8.99 -9.02 11.70
CA ARG A 31 7.87 -9.08 12.65
C ARG A 31 7.46 -10.53 12.94
N VAL A 32 7.19 -11.33 11.90
CA VAL A 32 6.71 -12.70 12.11
C VAL A 32 7.80 -13.64 12.63
N GLY A 33 9.07 -13.34 12.37
CA GLY A 33 10.22 -14.10 12.88
C GLY A 33 10.37 -14.04 14.41
N LEU A 34 9.82 -13.02 15.07
CA LEU A 34 9.84 -12.86 16.54
C LEU A 34 8.80 -13.73 17.27
N GLY A 35 7.98 -14.48 16.53
CA GLY A 35 6.88 -15.26 17.07
C GLY A 35 5.56 -14.48 17.16
N PRO A 36 4.42 -15.18 17.32
CA PRO A 36 3.09 -14.63 17.08
C PRO A 36 2.72 -13.49 18.03
N ARG A 37 3.09 -13.59 19.32
CA ARG A 37 2.78 -12.56 20.33
C ARG A 37 3.46 -11.24 20.00
N ALA A 38 4.79 -11.26 19.86
CA ALA A 38 5.56 -10.07 19.51
C ALA A 38 5.14 -9.49 18.15
N ALA A 39 4.79 -10.36 17.19
CA ALA A 39 4.32 -9.94 15.89
C ALA A 39 2.99 -9.15 15.95
N VAL A 40 2.02 -9.59 16.75
CA VAL A 40 0.75 -8.88 16.95
C VAL A 40 0.96 -7.59 17.73
N ASP A 41 1.81 -7.63 18.76
CA ASP A 41 2.10 -6.46 19.61
C ASP A 41 2.75 -5.33 18.81
N GLU A 42 3.66 -5.66 17.87
CA GLU A 42 4.24 -4.67 16.96
C GLU A 42 3.27 -4.26 15.84
N PHE A 43 2.49 -5.20 15.28
CA PHE A 43 1.53 -4.93 14.20
C PHE A 43 0.51 -3.84 14.56
N ARG A 44 -0.05 -3.88 15.78
CA ARG A 44 -1.12 -2.97 16.20
C ARG A 44 -0.72 -1.48 16.10
N PRO A 45 0.40 -1.02 16.70
CA PRO A 45 0.87 0.35 16.58
C PRO A 45 1.42 0.69 15.19
N SER A 46 2.08 -0.24 14.50
CA SER A 46 2.66 0.04 13.17
C SER A 46 1.58 0.18 12.10
N TYR A 47 0.57 -0.70 12.08
CA TYR A 47 -0.53 -0.64 11.12
C TYR A 47 -1.22 0.73 11.10
N ARG A 48 -1.53 1.30 12.27
CA ARG A 48 -2.21 2.60 12.36
C ARG A 48 -1.39 3.72 11.70
N ARG A 49 -0.07 3.72 11.93
CA ARG A 49 0.85 4.71 11.36
C ARG A 49 1.06 4.47 9.86
N GLY A 50 1.24 3.22 9.46
CA GLY A 50 1.38 2.85 8.06
C GLY A 50 0.15 3.19 7.22
N ALA A 51 -1.07 2.96 7.76
CA ALA A 51 -2.31 3.32 7.10
C ALA A 51 -2.45 4.85 6.92
N ALA A 52 -2.13 5.62 7.96
CA ALA A 52 -2.16 7.08 7.92
C ALA A 52 -1.16 7.67 6.89
N LEU A 53 -0.03 6.99 6.64
CA LEU A 53 0.94 7.39 5.62
C LEU A 53 0.52 6.97 4.20
N GLN A 54 0.14 5.71 4.00
CA GLN A 54 -0.07 5.17 2.65
C GLN A 54 -1.42 5.56 2.03
N ALA A 55 -2.49 5.73 2.82
CA ALA A 55 -3.81 6.05 2.26
C ALA A 55 -3.82 7.41 1.53
N PRO A 56 -3.29 8.52 2.11
CA PRO A 56 -3.20 9.79 1.40
C PRO A 56 -2.36 9.71 0.12
N LEU A 57 -1.24 8.98 0.13
CA LEU A 57 -0.39 8.81 -1.05
C LEU A 57 -1.14 8.11 -2.20
N GLY A 58 -1.93 7.08 -1.88
CA GLY A 58 -2.77 6.39 -2.87
C GLY A 58 -3.83 7.30 -3.49
N VAL A 59 -4.51 8.10 -2.66
CA VAL A 59 -5.53 9.06 -3.11
C VAL A 59 -4.91 10.18 -3.95
N LEU A 60 -3.87 10.85 -3.43
CA LEU A 60 -3.22 11.97 -4.11
C LEU A 60 -2.56 11.54 -5.42
N GLY A 61 -1.81 10.43 -5.40
CA GLY A 61 -1.17 9.91 -6.59
C GLY A 61 -2.17 9.44 -7.64
N GLY A 62 -3.23 8.75 -7.20
CA GLY A 62 -4.30 8.29 -8.08
C GLY A 62 -5.04 9.45 -8.74
N ALA A 63 -5.47 10.44 -7.95
CA ALA A 63 -6.14 11.63 -8.45
C ALA A 63 -5.25 12.45 -9.39
N ALA A 64 -3.95 12.61 -9.07
CA ALA A 64 -3.01 13.32 -9.92
C ALA A 64 -2.81 12.63 -11.29
N GLY A 65 -2.70 11.30 -11.32
CA GLY A 65 -2.61 10.54 -12.58
C GLY A 65 -3.87 10.65 -13.44
N ILE A 66 -5.05 10.54 -12.83
CA ILE A 66 -6.34 10.73 -13.53
C ILE A 66 -6.47 12.15 -14.06
N ALA A 67 -6.15 13.15 -13.23
CA ALA A 67 -6.18 14.56 -13.64
C ALA A 67 -5.21 14.82 -14.79
N ARG A 68 -4.00 14.22 -14.75
CA ARG A 68 -3.01 14.39 -15.81
C ARG A 68 -3.51 13.87 -17.15
N TRP A 69 -4.17 12.73 -17.16
CA TRP A 69 -4.84 12.20 -18.35
C TRP A 69 -5.95 13.15 -18.84
N ALA A 70 -6.83 13.59 -17.94
CA ALA A 70 -7.94 14.49 -18.27
C ALA A 70 -7.47 15.84 -18.84
N THR A 71 -6.25 16.28 -18.52
CA THR A 71 -5.64 17.51 -19.05
C THR A 71 -4.67 17.25 -20.21
N GLY A 72 -4.87 16.19 -21.00
CA GLY A 72 -4.12 15.91 -22.23
C GLY A 72 -2.93 14.96 -22.05
N GLY A 73 -2.97 14.09 -21.03
CA GLY A 73 -1.96 13.04 -20.83
C GLY A 73 -2.35 11.78 -21.58
N CYS A 74 -1.39 10.94 -21.94
CA CYS A 74 -1.71 9.65 -22.56
C CYS A 74 -2.50 8.74 -21.59
N ALA A 75 -3.18 7.72 -22.14
CA ALA A 75 -4.02 6.80 -21.37
C ALA A 75 -3.27 6.05 -20.24
N ALA A 76 -1.94 5.93 -20.33
CA ALA A 76 -1.13 5.29 -19.30
C ALA A 76 -1.21 6.04 -17.95
N TRP A 77 -1.35 7.37 -17.95
CA TRP A 77 -1.57 8.15 -16.72
C TRP A 77 -2.90 7.78 -16.03
N LEU A 78 -3.96 7.56 -16.82
CA LEU A 78 -5.25 7.11 -16.31
C LEU A 78 -5.15 5.70 -15.73
N VAL A 79 -4.54 4.76 -16.46
CA VAL A 79 -4.40 3.38 -16.00
C VAL A 79 -3.60 3.31 -14.69
N GLY A 80 -2.47 4.00 -14.62
CA GLY A 80 -1.67 4.06 -13.39
C GLY A 80 -2.40 4.76 -12.24
N GLY A 81 -3.10 5.86 -12.53
CA GLY A 81 -3.88 6.61 -11.54
C GLY A 81 -5.02 5.78 -10.95
N LEU A 82 -5.78 5.09 -11.80
CA LEU A 82 -6.83 4.17 -11.38
C LEU A 82 -6.27 2.99 -10.58
N ALA A 83 -5.16 2.39 -11.04
CA ALA A 83 -4.54 1.26 -10.34
C ALA A 83 -4.02 1.64 -8.95
N LEU A 84 -3.34 2.79 -8.81
CA LEU A 84 -2.87 3.28 -7.51
C LEU A 84 -4.03 3.66 -6.60
N GLY A 85 -5.01 4.40 -7.13
CA GLY A 85 -6.22 4.78 -6.41
C GLY A 85 -7.01 3.55 -5.93
N ALA A 86 -7.10 2.50 -6.75
CA ALA A 86 -7.80 1.25 -6.44
C ALA A 86 -7.16 0.47 -5.27
N LEU A 87 -5.90 0.74 -4.91
CA LEU A 87 -5.30 0.14 -3.71
C LEU A 87 -6.00 0.60 -2.41
N VAL A 88 -6.69 1.75 -2.42
CA VAL A 88 -7.49 2.23 -1.29
C VAL A 88 -8.74 1.36 -1.08
N PRO A 89 -9.68 1.23 -2.04
CA PRO A 89 -10.82 0.33 -1.88
C PRO A 89 -10.39 -1.14 -1.73
N PHE A 90 -9.31 -1.58 -2.39
CA PHE A 90 -8.74 -2.90 -2.13
C PHE A 90 -8.37 -3.08 -0.65
N THR A 91 -7.71 -2.08 -0.05
CA THR A 91 -7.39 -2.12 1.38
C THR A 91 -8.65 -2.17 2.24
N LEU A 92 -9.61 -1.30 1.97
CA LEU A 92 -10.86 -1.19 2.75
C LEU A 92 -11.73 -2.44 2.68
N VAL A 93 -11.79 -3.10 1.53
CA VAL A 93 -12.68 -4.27 1.33
C VAL A 93 -11.97 -5.59 1.64
N VAL A 94 -10.72 -5.74 1.20
CA VAL A 94 -10.02 -7.03 1.23
C VAL A 94 -9.11 -7.17 2.46
N ILE A 95 -8.43 -6.09 2.87
CA ILE A 95 -7.42 -6.16 3.94
C ILE A 95 -8.03 -5.83 5.31
N VAL A 96 -8.91 -4.82 5.39
CA VAL A 96 -9.52 -4.39 6.66
C VAL A 96 -10.14 -5.54 7.45
N PRO A 97 -10.85 -6.52 6.88
CA PRO A 97 -11.34 -7.66 7.67
C PRO A 97 -10.23 -8.43 8.42
N THR A 98 -9.05 -8.55 7.81
CA THR A 98 -7.88 -9.17 8.46
C THR A 98 -7.31 -8.24 9.53
N ASN A 99 -7.21 -6.93 9.23
CA ASN A 99 -6.73 -5.93 10.19
C ASN A 99 -7.63 -5.87 11.43
N THR A 100 -8.95 -5.84 11.25
CA THR A 100 -9.92 -5.78 12.35
C THR A 100 -9.72 -6.95 13.32
N ARG A 101 -9.49 -8.17 12.82
CA ARG A 101 -9.20 -9.32 13.68
C ARG A 101 -7.84 -9.21 14.39
N LEU A 102 -6.78 -8.77 13.69
CA LEU A 102 -5.46 -8.55 14.30
C LEU A 102 -5.44 -7.43 15.35
N LEU A 103 -6.32 -6.43 15.18
CA LEU A 103 -6.47 -5.31 16.09
C LEU A 103 -7.41 -5.60 17.26
N ASP A 104 -8.20 -6.68 17.22
CA ASP A 104 -9.13 -7.03 18.29
C ASP A 104 -8.35 -7.36 19.58
N PRO A 105 -8.58 -6.64 20.69
CA PRO A 105 -7.95 -6.94 21.97
C PRO A 105 -8.24 -8.36 22.49
N ARG A 106 -9.33 -8.99 22.03
CA ARG A 106 -9.73 -10.34 22.41
C ARG A 106 -8.99 -11.44 21.66
N LEU A 107 -8.27 -11.11 20.59
CA LEU A 107 -7.43 -12.09 19.89
C LEU A 107 -6.31 -12.55 20.83
N ASP A 108 -6.23 -13.87 21.07
CA ASP A 108 -5.04 -14.45 21.70
C ASP A 108 -3.85 -14.29 20.75
N ALA A 109 -2.94 -13.39 21.11
CA ALA A 109 -1.76 -13.04 20.32
C ALA A 109 -0.79 -14.22 20.15
N ALA A 110 -0.87 -15.26 20.99
CA ALA A 110 -0.03 -16.47 20.85
C ALA A 110 -0.70 -17.58 20.01
N SER A 111 -1.94 -17.38 19.58
CA SER A 111 -2.72 -18.42 18.89
C SER A 111 -2.25 -18.71 17.46
N SER A 112 -2.61 -19.90 16.96
CA SER A 112 -2.45 -20.27 15.55
C SER A 112 -3.30 -19.41 14.61
N GLU A 113 -4.41 -18.85 15.12
CA GLU A 113 -5.23 -17.88 14.41
C GLU A 113 -4.42 -16.60 14.13
N ALA A 114 -3.75 -16.04 15.14
CA ALA A 114 -2.91 -14.85 14.98
C ALA A 114 -1.84 -15.06 13.91
N THR A 115 -1.14 -16.20 13.92
CA THR A 115 -0.14 -16.53 12.88
C THR A 115 -0.77 -16.61 11.48
N THR A 116 -1.97 -17.18 11.37
CA THR A 116 -2.68 -17.33 10.09
C THR A 116 -3.15 -15.97 9.54
N LEU A 117 -3.67 -15.11 10.41
CA LEU A 117 -4.03 -13.74 10.05
C LEU A 117 -2.82 -12.92 9.60
N LEU A 118 -1.69 -13.01 10.31
CA LEU A 118 -0.44 -12.34 9.93
C LEU A 118 0.05 -12.80 8.56
N ARG A 119 0.10 -14.12 8.30
CA ARG A 119 0.48 -14.67 6.98
C ARG A 119 -0.47 -14.21 5.88
N ARG A 120 -1.78 -14.18 6.14
CA ARG A 120 -2.76 -13.66 5.19
C ARG A 120 -2.50 -12.19 4.90
N TRP A 121 -2.27 -11.39 5.93
CA TRP A 121 -1.97 -9.97 5.81
C TRP A 121 -0.72 -9.73 4.95
N GLY A 122 0.37 -10.45 5.20
CA GLY A 122 1.60 -10.35 4.42
C GLY A 122 1.38 -10.62 2.92
N ARG A 123 0.64 -11.67 2.57
CA ARG A 123 0.29 -11.98 1.17
C ARG A 123 -0.53 -10.88 0.51
N LEU A 124 -1.53 -10.35 1.22
CA LEU A 124 -2.35 -9.24 0.73
C LEU A 124 -1.55 -7.95 0.57
N HIS A 125 -0.59 -7.70 1.47
CA HIS A 125 0.32 -6.56 1.35
C HIS A 125 1.25 -6.72 0.15
N GLY A 126 1.71 -7.94 -0.14
CA GLY A 126 2.50 -8.23 -1.35
C GLY A 126 1.81 -7.82 -2.65
N VAL A 127 0.48 -7.99 -2.75
CA VAL A 127 -0.30 -7.49 -3.89
C VAL A 127 -0.17 -5.97 -4.03
N ARG A 128 -0.26 -5.23 -2.92
CA ARG A 128 -0.08 -3.77 -2.92
C ARG A 128 1.33 -3.39 -3.36
N THR A 129 2.35 -4.12 -2.90
CA THR A 129 3.74 -3.89 -3.30
C THR A 129 3.93 -4.05 -4.81
N VAL A 130 3.49 -5.17 -5.39
CA VAL A 130 3.66 -5.42 -6.83
C VAL A 130 2.95 -4.38 -7.68
N VAL A 131 1.67 -4.09 -7.37
CA VAL A 131 0.88 -3.12 -8.14
C VAL A 131 1.49 -1.72 -8.03
N SER A 132 1.86 -1.27 -6.83
CA SER A 132 2.42 0.08 -6.64
C SER A 132 3.80 0.24 -7.27
N LEU A 133 4.66 -0.79 -7.25
CA LEU A 133 5.93 -0.78 -7.98
C LEU A 133 5.72 -0.67 -9.49
N ALA A 134 4.79 -1.43 -10.05
CA ALA A 134 4.47 -1.37 -11.48
C ALA A 134 3.95 0.01 -11.88
N VAL A 135 3.05 0.60 -11.07
CA VAL A 135 2.57 1.98 -11.31
C VAL A 135 3.72 2.98 -11.22
N PHE A 136 4.54 2.90 -10.18
CA PHE A 136 5.66 3.82 -10.00
C PHE A 136 6.64 3.75 -11.17
N ALA A 137 7.04 2.55 -11.60
CA ALA A 137 7.90 2.35 -12.76
C ALA A 137 7.27 2.92 -14.04
N GLY A 138 5.97 2.72 -14.24
CA GLY A 138 5.23 3.29 -15.37
C GLY A 138 5.23 4.82 -15.35
N PHE A 139 4.94 5.44 -14.20
CA PHE A 139 4.97 6.89 -14.06
C PHE A 139 6.38 7.47 -14.26
N VAL A 140 7.42 6.82 -13.76
CA VAL A 140 8.82 7.22 -14.03
C VAL A 140 9.12 7.15 -15.52
N ALA A 141 8.70 6.10 -16.21
CA ALA A 141 8.88 6.02 -17.66
C ALA A 141 8.17 7.18 -18.39
N LEU A 142 6.94 7.52 -17.99
CA LEU A 142 6.19 8.65 -18.59
C LEU A 142 6.76 10.04 -18.26
N LEU A 143 7.63 10.17 -17.24
CA LEU A 143 8.28 11.44 -16.91
C LEU A 143 9.54 11.70 -17.72
N VAL A 144 10.22 10.64 -18.16
CA VAL A 144 11.54 10.71 -18.79
C VAL A 144 11.43 10.71 -20.33
N TRP A 145 10.28 10.28 -20.86
CA TRP A 145 9.98 10.16 -22.28
C TRP A 145 8.77 11.01 -22.66
#